data_AF-A0A6L9FLI1-F1
#
_entry.id   AF-A0A6L9FLI1-F1
#
_cell.length_a   1.000
_cell.length_b   1.000
_cell.length_c   1.000
_cell.angle_alpha   90.00
_cell.angle_beta   90.00
_cell.angle_gamma   90.00
#
_symmetry.space_group_name_H-M   'P 1'
#
loop_
_entity.id
_entity.type
_entity.pdbx_description
1 polymer ?
#
loop_
_entity_poly.entity_id
_entity_poly.type
_entity_poly.pdbx_seq_one_letter_code
_entity_poly.pdbx_strand_id
1 'polypeptide(L)'
;METLSKVEITLLAVFLGWFLGQGAELLKSYWKRRVLLKAFYNELGDISDHLNESMSKCESGLINLLKTRQSSVSPHPVVRPIYDNYYKDICTFLSPEQRKIVSQIYGHVTGFNERLSSSGEQKNLDTNFMCMYTDAAWAKESISYLIQYKGSKLLANDLSKIESINKDFQRVWNGYIRG
;
A
#
# COMPACT_ATOMS: atom_id res chain seq x y z
N MET A 1 -58.83 20.14 11.73
CA MET A 1 -57.45 20.38 11.23
C MET A 1 -57.02 21.71 11.81
N GLU A 2 -56.21 21.70 12.87
CA GLU A 2 -55.62 22.94 13.39
C GLU A 2 -54.67 23.50 12.33
N THR A 3 -54.91 24.75 11.93
CA THR A 3 -54.06 25.46 10.98
C THR A 3 -52.86 26.01 11.71
N LEU A 4 -51.66 25.50 11.38
CA LEU A 4 -50.39 26.00 11.92
C LEU A 4 -50.28 27.53 11.75
N SER A 5 -49.90 28.20 12.83
CA SER A 5 -49.56 29.61 12.84
C SER A 5 -48.36 29.90 11.93
N LYS A 6 -48.30 31.10 11.33
CA LYS A 6 -47.15 31.56 10.52
C LYS A 6 -45.80 31.39 11.24
N VAL A 7 -45.80 31.52 12.57
CA VAL A 7 -44.61 31.33 13.42
C VAL A 7 -44.20 29.86 13.45
N GLU A 8 -45.15 28.94 13.58
CA GLU A 8 -44.89 27.50 13.61
C GLU A 8 -44.41 27.00 12.24
N ILE A 9 -44.98 27.50 11.16
CA ILE A 9 -44.52 27.22 9.79
C ILE A 9 -43.08 27.70 9.59
N THR A 10 -42.75 28.88 10.10
CA THR A 10 -41.39 29.44 10.00
C THR A 10 -40.39 28.62 10.81
N LEU A 11 -40.74 28.23 12.04
CA LEU A 11 -39.91 27.37 12.88
C LEU A 11 -39.67 25.99 12.26
N LEU A 12 -40.71 25.37 11.70
CA LEU A 12 -40.61 24.12 10.95
C LEU A 12 -39.69 24.25 9.73
N ALA A 13 -39.81 25.34 8.97
CA ALA A 13 -38.95 25.59 7.81
C ALA A 13 -37.48 25.77 8.20
N VAL A 14 -37.19 26.49 9.29
CA VAL A 14 -35.83 26.66 9.82
C VAL A 14 -35.27 25.32 10.30
N PHE A 15 -36.05 24.54 11.05
CA PHE A 15 -35.62 23.22 11.52
C PHE A 15 -35.37 22.24 10.38
N LEU A 16 -36.25 22.20 9.38
CA LEU A 16 -36.06 21.40 8.17
C LEU A 16 -34.84 21.84 7.37
N GLY A 17 -34.61 23.15 7.22
CA GLY A 17 -33.41 23.69 6.58
C GLY A 17 -32.13 23.29 7.29
N TRP A 18 -32.10 23.38 8.63
CA TRP A 18 -30.97 22.93 9.44
C TRP A 18 -30.75 21.43 9.34
N PHE A 19 -31.80 20.62 9.45
CA PHE A 19 -31.73 19.16 9.37
C PHE A 19 -31.25 18.69 7.99
N LEU A 20 -31.75 19.28 6.90
CA LEU A 20 -31.30 18.99 5.55
C LEU A 20 -29.84 19.41 5.33
N GLY A 21 -29.42 20.54 5.88
CA GLY A 21 -28.03 21.00 5.83
C GLY A 21 -27.07 20.01 6.50
N GLN A 22 -27.38 19.58 7.73
CA GLN A 22 -26.59 18.59 8.46
C GLN A 22 -26.60 17.23 7.75
N GLY A 23 -27.75 16.80 7.23
CA GLY A 23 -27.88 15.57 6.46
C GLY A 23 -27.01 15.58 5.18
N ALA A 24 -26.98 16.69 4.46
CA ALA A 24 -26.13 16.86 3.27
C ALA A 24 -24.64 16.80 3.61
N GLU A 25 -24.21 17.39 4.72
CA GLU A 25 -22.82 17.33 5.19
C GLU A 25 -22.40 15.91 5.56
N LEU A 26 -23.26 15.17 6.26
CA LEU A 26 -23.02 13.77 6.60
C LEU A 26 -22.90 12.90 5.34
N LEU A 27 -23.80 13.09 4.38
CA LEU A 27 -23.77 12.37 3.11
C LEU A 27 -22.49 12.69 2.32
N LYS A 28 -22.09 13.96 2.24
CA LYS A 28 -20.86 14.40 1.57
C LYS A 28 -19.62 13.82 2.24
N SER A 29 -19.58 13.81 3.57
CA SER A 29 -18.50 13.20 4.36
C SER A 29 -18.40 11.69 4.10
N TYR A 30 -19.54 11.00 4.10
CA TYR A 30 -19.60 9.57 3.80
C TYR A 30 -19.10 9.25 2.39
N TRP A 31 -19.54 10.03 1.39
CA TRP A 31 -19.10 9.88 0.01
C TRP A 31 -17.60 10.13 -0.15
N LYS A 32 -17.08 11.22 0.43
CA LYS A 32 -15.64 11.54 0.40
C LYS A 32 -14.81 10.38 0.95
N ARG A 33 -15.23 9.80 2.09
CA ARG A 33 -14.54 8.66 2.70
C ARG A 33 -14.58 7.40 1.84
N ARG A 34 -15.70 7.10 1.19
CA ARG A 34 -15.79 5.98 0.23
C ARG A 34 -14.88 6.16 -0.97
N VAL A 35 -14.81 7.38 -1.52
CA VAL A 35 -13.89 7.70 -2.63
C VAL A 35 -12.44 7.54 -2.19
N LEU A 36 -12.08 8.01 -1.00
CA LEU A 36 -10.73 7.83 -0.44
C LEU A 36 -10.37 6.36 -0.23
N LEU A 37 -11.30 5.55 0.28
CA LEU A 37 -11.06 4.11 0.43
C LEU A 37 -10.83 3.42 -0.91
N LYS A 38 -11.58 3.81 -1.96
CA LYS A 38 -11.35 3.31 -3.32
C LYS A 38 -9.98 3.76 -3.85
N ALA A 39 -9.63 5.02 -3.68
CA ALA A 39 -8.33 5.56 -4.07
C ALA A 39 -7.18 4.84 -3.37
N PHE A 40 -7.36 4.47 -2.10
CA PHE A 40 -6.38 3.67 -1.35
C PHE A 40 -6.14 2.29 -1.96
N TYR A 41 -7.21 1.55 -2.31
CA TYR A 41 -7.02 0.26 -2.98
C TYR A 41 -6.41 0.37 -4.37
N ASN A 42 -6.70 1.45 -5.10
CA ASN A 42 -6.03 1.74 -6.36
C ASN A 42 -4.55 2.02 -6.15
N GLU A 43 -4.18 2.85 -5.17
CA GLU A 43 -2.79 3.11 -4.79
C GLU A 43 -2.05 1.80 -4.45
N LEU A 44 -2.69 0.88 -3.72
CA LEU A 44 -2.08 -0.43 -3.45
C LEU A 44 -1.80 -1.22 -4.74
N GLY A 45 -2.69 -1.14 -5.74
CA GLY A 45 -2.46 -1.72 -7.06
C GLY A 45 -1.24 -1.10 -7.75
N ASP A 46 -1.20 0.23 -7.81
CA ASP A 46 -0.08 0.98 -8.41
C ASP A 46 1.26 0.67 -7.71
N ILE A 47 1.24 0.55 -6.38
CA ILE A 47 2.40 0.13 -5.57
C ILE A 47 2.82 -1.28 -5.96
N SER A 48 1.89 -2.23 -6.07
CA SER A 48 2.19 -3.62 -6.44
C SER A 48 2.87 -3.70 -7.81
N ASP A 49 2.37 -2.95 -8.80
CA ASP A 49 2.94 -2.91 -10.14
C ASP A 49 4.36 -2.29 -10.14
N HIS A 50 4.54 -1.20 -9.41
CA HIS A 50 5.85 -0.56 -9.27
C HIS A 50 6.86 -1.46 -8.54
N LEU A 51 6.44 -2.19 -7.51
CA LEU A 51 7.29 -3.15 -6.81
C LEU A 51 7.69 -4.32 -7.72
N ASN A 52 6.78 -4.80 -8.55
CA ASN A 52 7.08 -5.85 -9.52
C ASN A 52 8.13 -5.42 -10.57
N GLU A 53 8.03 -4.18 -11.06
CA GLU A 53 9.06 -3.60 -11.93
C GLU A 53 10.39 -3.44 -11.18
N SER A 54 10.34 -2.98 -9.93
CA SER A 54 11.51 -2.78 -9.08
C SER A 54 12.24 -4.09 -8.75
N MET A 55 11.52 -5.18 -8.56
CA MET A 55 12.09 -6.53 -8.41
C MET A 55 12.93 -6.90 -9.65
N SER A 56 12.39 -6.68 -10.84
CA SER A 56 13.10 -6.95 -12.11
C SER A 56 14.37 -6.10 -12.25
N LYS A 57 14.33 -4.84 -11.80
CA LYS A 57 15.50 -3.96 -11.74
C LYS A 57 16.53 -4.43 -10.72
N CYS A 58 16.11 -4.93 -9.56
CA CYS A 58 17.02 -5.51 -8.57
C CYS A 58 17.73 -6.76 -9.11
N GLU A 59 17.02 -7.68 -9.76
CA GLU A 59 17.62 -8.85 -10.41
C GLU A 59 18.64 -8.44 -11.48
N SER A 60 18.26 -7.49 -12.34
CA SER A 60 19.15 -6.96 -13.38
C SER A 60 20.38 -6.27 -12.79
N GLY A 61 20.20 -5.52 -11.70
CA GLY A 61 21.26 -4.87 -10.94
C GLY A 61 22.27 -5.87 -10.41
N LEU A 62 21.82 -6.98 -9.81
CA LEU A 62 22.66 -8.08 -9.35
C LEU A 62 23.49 -8.68 -10.49
N ILE A 63 22.86 -8.99 -11.62
CA ILE A 63 23.55 -9.54 -12.80
C ILE A 63 24.61 -8.57 -13.35
N ASN A 64 24.30 -7.27 -13.37
CA ASN A 64 25.22 -6.26 -13.89
C ASN A 64 26.42 -6.01 -12.97
N LEU A 65 26.25 -6.15 -11.64
CA LEU A 65 27.34 -6.12 -10.68
C LEU A 65 28.38 -7.21 -10.97
N LEU A 66 27.95 -8.43 -11.34
CA LEU A 66 28.86 -9.51 -11.74
C LEU A 66 29.67 -9.15 -12.99
N LYS A 67 29.00 -8.60 -14.02
CA LYS A 67 29.59 -8.38 -15.34
C LYS A 67 30.51 -7.17 -15.42
N THR A 68 30.11 -6.06 -14.79
CA THR A 68 30.73 -4.74 -15.02
C THR A 68 31.22 -4.06 -13.76
N ARG A 69 30.90 -4.62 -12.58
CA ARG A 69 31.06 -3.94 -11.27
C ARG A 69 30.41 -2.56 -11.21
N GLN A 70 29.42 -2.30 -12.07
CA GLN A 70 28.64 -1.08 -12.13
C GLN A 70 27.15 -1.42 -12.09
N SER A 71 26.35 -0.56 -11.46
CA SER A 71 24.89 -0.62 -11.52
C SER A 71 24.41 0.21 -12.70
N SER A 72 23.68 -0.39 -13.65
CA SER A 72 23.20 0.32 -14.85
C SER A 72 21.72 0.73 -14.78
N VAL A 73 20.93 0.15 -13.87
CA VAL A 73 19.51 0.48 -13.67
C VAL A 73 19.14 0.25 -12.19
N SER A 74 18.86 1.33 -11.46
CA SER A 74 18.39 1.25 -10.07
C SER A 74 16.86 1.38 -10.00
N PRO A 75 16.20 0.73 -9.02
CA PRO A 75 14.80 1.04 -8.70
C PRO A 75 14.60 2.51 -8.30
N HIS A 76 13.33 2.93 -8.24
CA HIS A 76 12.96 4.28 -7.77
C HIS A 76 12.11 4.18 -6.50
N PRO A 77 12.07 5.24 -5.67
CA PRO A 77 11.27 5.24 -4.46
C PRO A 77 9.78 5.06 -4.78
N VAL A 78 9.12 4.20 -4.01
CA VAL A 78 7.68 4.01 -4.08
C VAL A 78 6.99 5.12 -3.30
N VAL A 79 6.10 5.85 -3.97
CA VAL A 79 5.32 6.95 -3.40
C VAL A 79 3.92 6.44 -3.02
N ARG A 80 3.36 6.97 -1.94
CA ARG A 80 2.11 6.47 -1.32
C ARG A 80 1.25 7.60 -0.72
N PRO A 81 0.83 8.57 -1.55
CA PRO A 81 0.21 9.81 -1.09
C PRO A 81 -1.14 9.61 -0.38
N ILE A 82 -1.91 8.58 -0.74
CA ILE A 82 -3.20 8.29 -0.12
C ILE A 82 -2.99 7.80 1.31
N TYR A 83 -2.08 6.86 1.53
CA TYR A 83 -1.75 6.44 2.89
C TYR A 83 -1.13 7.55 3.72
N ASP A 84 -0.07 8.18 3.22
CA ASP A 84 0.70 9.16 4.01
C ASP A 84 -0.19 10.33 4.48
N ASN A 85 -1.13 10.77 3.65
CA ASN A 85 -1.96 11.94 3.93
C ASN A 85 -3.36 11.62 4.47
N TYR A 86 -3.93 10.46 4.14
CA TYR A 86 -5.34 10.16 4.37
C TYR A 86 -5.59 8.84 5.13
N TYR A 87 -4.56 8.12 5.59
CA TYR A 87 -4.78 6.86 6.31
C TYR A 87 -5.70 7.01 7.53
N LYS A 88 -5.56 8.11 8.29
CA LYS A 88 -6.41 8.44 9.44
C LYS A 88 -7.91 8.53 9.09
N ASP A 89 -8.23 8.89 7.84
CA ASP A 89 -9.61 9.09 7.38
C ASP A 89 -10.24 7.78 6.86
N ILE A 90 -9.42 6.78 6.55
CA ILE A 90 -9.85 5.48 5.99
C ILE A 90 -9.69 4.31 6.97
N CYS A 91 -8.82 4.41 7.99
CA CYS A 91 -8.47 3.30 8.87
C CYS A 91 -9.67 2.74 9.64
N THR A 92 -10.70 3.58 9.89
CA THR A 92 -11.95 3.17 10.55
C THR A 92 -12.82 2.24 9.70
N PHE A 93 -12.61 2.19 8.38
CA PHE A 93 -13.31 1.29 7.47
C PHE A 93 -12.59 -0.03 7.26
N LEU A 94 -11.37 -0.15 7.76
CA LEU A 94 -10.57 -1.35 7.70
C LEU A 94 -10.78 -2.15 8.98
N SER A 95 -10.93 -3.47 8.86
CA SER A 95 -10.92 -4.37 10.01
C SER A 95 -9.55 -4.33 10.72
N PRO A 96 -9.46 -4.75 11.99
CA PRO A 96 -8.17 -4.85 12.70
C PRO A 96 -7.12 -5.65 11.91
N GLU A 97 -7.52 -6.77 11.28
CA GLU A 97 -6.61 -7.59 10.47
C GLU A 97 -6.19 -6.88 9.19
N GLN A 98 -7.10 -6.20 8.50
CA GLN A 98 -6.73 -5.37 7.33
C GLN A 98 -5.74 -4.28 7.73
N ARG A 99 -5.92 -3.62 8.88
CA ARG A 99 -4.97 -2.60 9.36
C ARG A 99 -3.60 -3.18 9.66
N LYS A 100 -3.50 -4.40 10.19
CA LYS A 100 -2.22 -5.09 10.39
C LYS A 100 -1.51 -5.36 9.06
N ILE A 101 -2.22 -5.93 8.08
CA ILE A 101 -1.65 -6.20 6.75
C ILE A 101 -1.19 -4.90 6.09
N VAL A 102 -2.02 -3.85 6.17
CA VAL A 102 -1.67 -2.51 5.73
C VAL A 102 -0.37 -2.05 6.38
N SER A 103 -0.26 -2.07 7.71
CA SER A 103 0.97 -1.70 8.41
C SER A 103 2.20 -2.50 7.94
N GLN A 104 2.05 -3.78 7.62
CA GLN A 104 3.13 -4.62 7.09
C GLN A 104 3.55 -4.17 5.69
N ILE A 105 2.59 -3.93 4.78
CA ILE A 105 2.85 -3.39 3.43
C ILE A 105 3.66 -2.10 3.56
N TYR A 106 3.21 -1.17 4.40
CA TYR A 106 3.90 0.11 4.58
C TYR A 106 5.29 -0.05 5.19
N GLY A 107 5.47 -0.95 6.15
CA GLY A 107 6.78 -1.28 6.70
C GLY A 107 7.76 -1.76 5.64
N HIS A 108 7.34 -2.71 4.79
CA HIS A 108 8.17 -3.22 3.69
C HIS A 108 8.49 -2.15 2.65
N VAL A 109 7.50 -1.33 2.25
CA VAL A 109 7.74 -0.21 1.31
C VAL A 109 8.70 0.84 1.90
N THR A 110 8.61 1.11 3.21
CA THR A 110 9.58 2.00 3.88
C THR A 110 10.98 1.40 3.84
N GLY A 111 11.14 0.13 4.22
CA GLY A 111 12.44 -0.55 4.20
C GLY A 111 13.05 -0.59 2.80
N PHE A 112 12.23 -0.81 1.77
CA PHE A 112 12.64 -0.72 0.37
C PHE A 112 13.20 0.68 0.03
N ASN A 113 12.45 1.75 0.34
CA ASN A 113 12.85 3.12 0.04
C ASN A 113 14.10 3.57 0.82
N GLU A 114 14.24 3.14 2.08
CA GLU A 114 15.41 3.42 2.90
C GLU A 114 16.67 2.77 2.33
N ARG A 115 16.59 1.49 1.93
CA ARG A 115 17.70 0.77 1.28
C ARG A 115 18.07 1.36 -0.06
N LEU A 116 17.09 1.84 -0.82
CA LEU A 116 17.36 2.55 -2.06
C LEU A 116 18.12 3.84 -1.80
N SER A 117 17.78 4.57 -0.74
CA SER A 117 18.44 5.83 -0.36
C SER A 117 19.87 5.60 0.16
N SER A 118 20.13 4.48 0.83
CA SER A 118 21.47 4.11 1.32
C SER A 118 22.35 3.40 0.27
N SER A 119 21.79 3.00 -0.87
CA SER A 119 22.50 2.29 -1.95
C SER A 119 23.64 3.08 -2.61
N GLY A 120 23.79 4.37 -2.29
CA GLY A 120 24.95 5.19 -2.68
C GLY A 120 26.27 4.78 -1.99
N GLU A 121 26.20 4.02 -0.90
CA GLU A 121 27.37 3.41 -0.28
C GLU A 121 27.78 2.16 -1.08
N GLN A 122 28.88 2.23 -1.85
CA GLN A 122 29.36 1.15 -2.73
C GLN A 122 29.63 -0.20 -2.01
N LYS A 123 29.63 -0.24 -0.68
CA LYS A 123 29.80 -1.47 0.09
C LYS A 123 28.47 -2.23 0.16
N ASN A 124 28.51 -3.53 -0.13
CA ASN A 124 27.37 -4.45 -0.02
C ASN A 124 26.21 -4.16 -0.99
N LEU A 125 26.50 -3.68 -2.20
CA LEU A 125 25.48 -3.40 -3.22
C LEU A 125 24.63 -4.64 -3.56
N ASP A 126 25.24 -5.81 -3.59
CA ASP A 126 24.57 -7.09 -3.80
C ASP A 126 23.55 -7.40 -2.70
N THR A 127 23.95 -7.25 -1.45
CA THR A 127 23.07 -7.41 -0.28
C THR A 127 21.94 -6.39 -0.32
N ASN A 128 22.24 -5.14 -0.69
CA ASN A 128 21.22 -4.10 -0.82
C ASN A 128 20.18 -4.45 -1.89
N PHE A 129 20.60 -4.89 -3.08
CA PHE A 129 19.67 -5.33 -4.13
C PHE A 129 18.81 -6.52 -3.69
N MET A 130 19.40 -7.50 -3.00
CA MET A 130 18.63 -8.62 -2.48
C MET A 130 17.63 -8.20 -1.41
N CYS A 131 18.02 -7.35 -0.46
CA CYS A 131 17.10 -6.89 0.58
C CYS A 131 15.97 -6.04 -0.01
N MET A 132 16.26 -5.18 -1.00
CA MET A 132 15.23 -4.45 -1.75
C MET A 132 14.28 -5.41 -2.49
N TYR A 133 14.82 -6.43 -3.16
CA TYR A 133 14.00 -7.46 -3.81
C TYR A 133 13.06 -8.14 -2.81
N THR A 134 13.59 -8.53 -1.65
CA THR A 134 12.82 -9.19 -0.59
C THR A 134 11.71 -8.30 -0.04
N ASP A 135 12.00 -7.03 0.27
CA ASP A 135 10.97 -6.09 0.73
C ASP A 135 9.88 -5.89 -0.32
N ALA A 136 10.27 -5.74 -1.59
CA ALA A 136 9.33 -5.57 -2.69
C ALA A 136 8.42 -6.80 -2.86
N ALA A 137 8.98 -8.01 -2.78
CA ALA A 137 8.23 -9.25 -2.88
C ALA A 137 7.24 -9.41 -1.71
N TRP A 138 7.68 -9.15 -0.47
CA TRP A 138 6.80 -9.24 0.70
C TRP A 138 5.67 -8.21 0.65
N ALA A 139 5.96 -6.96 0.29
CA ALA A 139 4.94 -5.93 0.12
C ALA A 139 3.92 -6.31 -0.96
N LYS A 140 4.39 -6.71 -2.15
CA LYS A 140 3.54 -7.13 -3.28
C LYS A 140 2.62 -8.29 -2.89
N GLU A 141 3.15 -9.32 -2.24
CA GLU A 141 2.35 -10.47 -1.83
C GLU A 141 1.36 -10.12 -0.71
N SER A 142 1.76 -9.24 0.21
CA SER A 142 0.86 -8.73 1.25
C SER A 142 -0.29 -7.90 0.67
N ILE A 143 -0.03 -7.10 -0.38
CA ILE A 143 -1.04 -6.38 -1.15
C ILE A 143 -2.02 -7.37 -1.80
N SER A 144 -1.50 -8.39 -2.48
CA SER A 144 -2.34 -9.42 -3.11
C SER A 144 -3.27 -10.09 -2.10
N TYR A 145 -2.75 -10.44 -0.92
CA TYR A 145 -3.55 -11.04 0.16
C TYR A 145 -4.61 -10.09 0.71
N LEU A 146 -4.27 -8.81 0.89
CA LEU A 146 -5.21 -7.81 1.34
C LEU A 146 -6.37 -7.64 0.36
N ILE A 147 -6.07 -7.58 -0.94
CA ILE A 147 -7.09 -7.40 -1.99
C ILE A 147 -7.96 -8.66 -2.12
N GLN A 148 -7.34 -9.84 -2.17
CA GLN A 148 -8.03 -11.10 -2.41
C GLN A 148 -8.89 -11.54 -1.21
N TYR A 149 -8.31 -11.50 0.00
CA TYR A 149 -8.92 -12.08 1.19
C TYR A 149 -9.52 -11.05 2.13
N LYS A 150 -9.24 -9.76 1.93
CA LYS A 150 -9.77 -8.66 2.75
C LYS A 150 -9.57 -8.86 4.26
N GLY A 151 -8.44 -9.48 4.63
CA GLY A 151 -8.08 -9.76 6.02
C GLY A 151 -8.67 -11.07 6.61
N SER A 152 -9.44 -11.85 5.84
CA SER A 152 -9.90 -13.18 6.29
C SER A 152 -8.80 -14.24 6.30
N LYS A 153 -7.72 -14.01 5.54
CA LYS A 153 -6.53 -14.86 5.48
C LYS A 153 -5.28 -13.99 5.57
N LEU A 154 -4.33 -14.37 6.43
CA LEU A 154 -3.04 -13.71 6.59
C LEU A 154 -1.96 -14.48 5.83
N LEU A 155 -1.07 -13.76 5.13
CA LEU A 155 0.07 -14.37 4.44
C LEU A 155 0.97 -15.15 5.41
N ALA A 156 1.14 -14.63 6.63
CA ALA A 156 1.93 -15.28 7.69
C ALA A 156 1.44 -16.70 8.05
N ASN A 157 0.16 -17.01 7.78
CA ASN A 157 -0.43 -18.32 8.05
C ASN A 157 -0.44 -19.23 6.82
N ASP A 158 -0.01 -18.75 5.65
CA ASP A 158 0.08 -19.55 4.42
C ASP A 158 1.51 -20.03 4.19
N LEU A 159 1.86 -21.14 4.86
CA LEU A 159 3.20 -21.73 4.80
C LEU A 159 3.61 -22.11 3.38
N SER A 160 2.66 -22.59 2.56
CA SER A 160 2.91 -22.96 1.16
C SER A 160 3.32 -21.74 0.35
N LYS A 161 2.60 -20.62 0.51
CA LYS A 161 2.93 -19.38 -0.18
C LYS A 161 4.26 -18.79 0.30
N ILE A 162 4.53 -18.83 1.61
CA ILE A 162 5.83 -18.41 2.17
C ILE A 162 6.97 -19.24 1.58
N GLU A 163 6.81 -20.56 1.49
CA GLU A 163 7.81 -21.44 0.88
C GLU A 163 8.04 -21.10 -0.61
N SER A 164 6.97 -20.81 -1.35
CA SER A 164 7.07 -20.36 -2.74
C SER A 164 7.85 -19.06 -2.88
N ILE A 165 7.63 -18.09 -1.99
CA ILE A 165 8.36 -16.81 -1.98
C ILE A 165 9.85 -17.05 -1.66
N ASN A 166 10.14 -17.89 -0.67
CA ASN A 166 11.52 -18.22 -0.28
C ASN A 166 12.27 -18.97 -1.40
N LYS A 167 11.59 -19.85 -2.15
CA LYS A 167 12.17 -20.51 -3.33
C LYS A 167 12.55 -19.49 -4.41
N ASP A 168 11.73 -18.46 -4.60
CA ASP A 168 12.05 -17.39 -5.54
C ASP A 168 13.26 -16.56 -5.08
N PHE A 169 13.39 -16.26 -3.78
CA PHE A 169 14.59 -15.63 -3.23
C PHE A 169 15.85 -16.47 -3.49
N GLN A 170 15.76 -17.79 -3.28
CA GLN A 170 16.86 -18.70 -3.56
C GLN A 170 17.20 -18.75 -5.05
N ARG A 171 16.20 -18.70 -5.95
CA ARG A 171 16.42 -18.63 -7.40
C ARG A 171 17.25 -17.40 -7.76
N VAL A 172 16.83 -16.23 -7.29
CA VAL A 172 17.52 -14.96 -7.59
C VAL A 172 18.95 -14.98 -7.04
N TRP A 173 19.12 -15.35 -5.77
CA TRP A 173 20.43 -15.38 -5.13
C TRP A 173 21.39 -16.40 -5.76
N ASN A 174 20.91 -17.61 -6.05
CA ASN A 174 21.73 -18.63 -6.71
C ASN A 174 22.07 -18.24 -8.16
N GLY A 175 21.17 -17.53 -8.84
CA GLY A 175 21.44 -16.97 -10.17
C GLY A 175 22.58 -15.95 -10.14
N TYR A 176 22.64 -15.13 -9.08
CA TYR A 176 23.76 -14.21 -8.85
C TYR A 176 25.08 -14.93 -8.51
N ILE A 177 25.08 -15.91 -7.60
CA ILE A 177 26.32 -16.61 -7.21
C ILE A 177 26.94 -17.41 -8.37
N ARG A 178 26.12 -17.95 -9.27
CA ARG A 178 26.57 -18.83 -10.36
C ARG A 178 26.91 -18.08 -11.66
N GLY A 179 26.52 -16.81 -11.79
CA GLY A 179 26.78 -15.96 -12.96
C GLY A 179 28.15 -15.32 -12.92
#